data_AF-A0A4Q5N3G9-F1
#
_entry.id   AF-A0A4Q5N3G9-F1
#
_cell.length_a   1.000
_cell.length_b   1.000
_cell.length_c   1.000
_cell.angle_alpha   90.00
_cell.angle_beta   90.00
_cell.angle_gamma   90.00
#
_symmetry.space_group_name_H-M   'P 1'
#
loop_
_entity.id
_entity.type
_entity.pdbx_description
1 polymer ?
#
loop_
_entity_poly.entity_id
_entity_poly.type
_entity_poly.pdbx_seq_one_letter_code
_entity_poly.pdbx_strand_id
1 'polypeptide(L)'
;MDDFRATEPVDPTEPVEPVDLTGPAEAPAPGLLATHTDEPHENGLAARLNWLRAGVLGANDGIISTAGLVIGVAAATSEPGPILTAGVAGLVAGAVSMALGEYVSVSSQRDTERALLAKERQELADDPAAELAELADLYRRKGLSGATALLVAEELTAQDAFAAHVDVELGLDPDALTNPWHAAFASAVAFTVGALLPLAAITLSPASVRVAATFAVVVLALAITGSVSAFLGKASRLRAVLRVVLGGALAMAVTFGIGALLGASVV
;
A
#
# COMPACT_ATOMS: atom_id res chain seq x y z
N MET A 1 24.06 26.94 33.56
CA MET A 1 24.86 26.22 34.55
C MET A 1 23.94 25.90 35.72
N ASP A 2 23.60 24.67 36.05
CA ASP A 2 24.02 23.34 35.60
C ASP A 2 22.91 22.36 36.01
N ASP A 3 22.61 21.37 35.18
CA ASP A 3 22.53 19.94 35.54
C ASP A 3 21.82 19.18 34.40
N PHE A 4 22.46 19.14 33.24
CA PHE A 4 22.15 18.13 32.22
C PHE A 4 23.05 16.95 32.53
N ARG A 5 22.63 16.11 33.49
CA ARG A 5 23.29 14.82 33.75
C ARG A 5 23.14 13.98 32.49
N ALA A 6 24.24 13.83 31.76
CA ALA A 6 24.37 12.87 30.70
C ALA A 6 24.05 11.48 31.27
N THR A 7 22.95 10.88 30.83
CA THR A 7 22.72 9.45 31.02
C THR A 7 23.82 8.72 30.27
N GLU A 8 24.59 7.89 30.97
CA GLU A 8 25.65 7.10 30.35
C GLU A 8 25.09 6.24 29.19
N PRO A 9 25.83 6.09 28.09
CA PRO A 9 25.44 5.18 27.03
C PRO A 9 25.42 3.75 27.58
N VAL A 10 24.27 3.09 27.48
CA VAL A 10 24.07 1.70 27.90
C VAL A 10 25.03 0.79 27.12
N ASP A 11 25.84 0.01 27.84
CA ASP A 11 26.76 -0.96 27.26
C ASP A 11 25.95 -2.13 26.66
N PRO A 12 26.00 -2.36 25.33
CA PRO A 12 25.23 -3.42 24.69
C PRO A 12 25.74 -4.83 25.00
N THR A 13 26.85 -4.95 25.76
CA THR A 13 27.43 -6.24 26.17
C THR A 13 27.09 -6.64 27.60
N GLU A 14 26.45 -5.76 28.38
CA GLU A 14 25.92 -6.15 29.69
C GLU A 14 24.72 -7.10 29.52
N PRO A 15 24.70 -8.26 30.22
CA PRO A 15 23.52 -9.10 30.30
C PRO A 15 22.36 -8.29 30.89
N VAL A 16 21.26 -8.16 30.13
CA VAL A 16 20.03 -7.57 30.66
C VAL A 16 19.54 -8.46 31.79
N GLU A 17 19.60 -7.97 33.03
CA GLU A 17 19.05 -8.72 34.15
C GLU A 17 17.56 -9.00 33.91
N PRO A 18 17.10 -10.25 34.11
CA PRO A 18 15.69 -10.55 34.00
C PRO A 18 14.92 -9.72 35.02
N VAL A 19 13.95 -8.94 34.54
CA VAL A 19 13.06 -8.16 35.40
C VAL A 19 12.36 -9.12 36.35
N ASP A 20 12.54 -8.91 37.65
CA ASP A 20 11.85 -9.70 38.68
C ASP A 20 10.36 -9.30 38.70
N LEU A 21 9.54 -10.16 38.07
CA LEU A 21 8.09 -9.99 37.99
C LEU A 21 7.35 -10.69 39.15
N THR A 22 8.06 -11.19 40.17
CA THR A 22 7.46 -11.96 41.28
C THR A 22 7.00 -11.13 42.48
N GLY A 23 7.27 -9.82 42.47
CA GLY A 23 6.74 -8.87 43.45
C GLY A 23 5.27 -8.47 43.19
N PRO A 24 4.54 -7.96 44.19
CA PRO A 24 3.22 -7.37 43.95
C PRO A 24 3.36 -6.23 42.93
N ALA A 25 2.44 -6.15 41.96
CA ALA A 25 2.42 -5.11 40.94
C ALA A 25 2.27 -3.73 41.62
N GLU A 26 3.40 -3.09 41.92
CA GLU A 26 3.43 -1.74 42.43
C GLU A 26 3.10 -0.80 41.26
N ALA A 27 2.08 0.03 41.43
CA ALA A 27 1.71 1.01 40.41
C ALA A 27 2.95 1.87 40.08
N PRO A 28 3.30 2.06 38.80
CA PRO A 28 4.48 2.83 38.45
C PRO A 28 4.36 4.23 39.07
N ALA A 29 5.47 4.70 39.64
CA ALA A 29 5.56 6.03 40.23
C ALA A 29 4.99 7.08 39.25
N PRO A 30 4.14 8.03 39.70
CA PRO A 30 3.51 8.99 38.83
C PRO A 30 4.59 9.83 38.12
N GLY A 31 4.79 9.59 36.82
CA GLY A 31 5.78 10.30 36.00
C GLY A 31 6.62 9.44 35.05
N LEU A 32 6.56 8.09 35.12
CA LEU A 32 7.41 7.22 34.28
C LEU A 32 6.83 6.85 32.91
N LEU A 33 5.61 7.28 32.58
CA LEU A 33 5.03 7.11 31.25
C LEU A 33 5.51 8.25 30.35
N ALA A 34 6.76 8.17 29.89
CA ALA A 34 7.13 8.86 28.68
C ALA A 34 6.26 8.27 27.56
N THR A 35 5.20 8.99 27.20
CA THR A 35 4.35 8.64 26.07
C THR A 35 5.22 8.61 24.83
N HIS A 36 5.49 7.44 24.27
CA HIS A 36 6.06 7.29 22.94
C HIS A 36 5.01 7.78 21.93
N THR A 37 4.93 9.11 21.73
CA THR A 37 3.90 9.78 20.93
C THR A 37 4.01 9.57 19.42
N ASP A 38 5.05 8.86 18.96
CA ASP A 38 5.39 8.73 17.54
C ASP A 38 5.28 7.29 16.98
N GLU A 39 4.72 6.35 17.73
CA GLU A 39 4.51 4.99 17.21
C GLU A 39 3.24 4.92 16.34
N PRO A 40 3.36 4.58 15.04
CA PRO A 40 2.18 4.38 14.21
C PRO A 40 1.45 3.11 14.68
N HIS A 41 0.25 3.27 15.23
CA HIS A 41 -0.65 2.14 15.54
C HIS A 41 -0.79 1.20 14.32
N GLU A 42 -0.67 -0.12 14.54
CA GLU A 42 -0.48 -1.15 13.51
C GLU A 42 -1.52 -1.10 12.37
N ASN A 43 -2.77 -0.74 12.67
CA ASN A 43 -3.87 -0.59 11.69
C ASN A 43 -3.59 0.49 10.64
N GLY A 44 -2.83 1.53 10.98
CA GLY A 44 -2.47 2.61 10.07
C GLY A 44 -1.41 2.21 9.03
N LEU A 45 -0.53 1.25 9.35
CA LEU A 45 0.53 0.84 8.43
C LEU A 45 -0.02 0.02 7.28
N ALA A 46 -0.87 -0.97 7.55
CA ALA A 46 -1.50 -1.79 6.52
C ALA A 46 -2.35 -0.94 5.55
N ALA A 47 -3.16 -0.03 6.09
CA ALA A 47 -3.95 0.92 5.29
C ALA A 47 -3.05 1.86 4.47
N ARG A 48 -1.96 2.39 5.04
CA ARG A 48 -0.99 3.23 4.32
C ARG A 48 -0.28 2.45 3.23
N LEU A 49 0.10 1.20 3.45
CA LEU A 49 0.74 0.35 2.45
C LEU A 49 -0.21 0.01 1.30
N ASN A 50 -1.48 -0.27 1.60
CA ASN A 50 -2.51 -0.48 0.59
C ASN A 50 -2.77 0.77 -0.24
N TRP A 51 -2.87 1.94 0.40
CA TRP A 51 -3.01 3.21 -0.29
C TRP A 51 -1.78 3.56 -1.13
N LEU A 52 -0.58 3.36 -0.59
CA LEU A 52 0.68 3.55 -1.30
C LEU A 52 0.76 2.65 -2.51
N ARG A 53 0.41 1.37 -2.36
CA ARG A 53 0.35 0.42 -3.46
C ARG A 53 -0.61 0.93 -4.53
N ALA A 54 -1.86 1.24 -4.18
CA ALA A 54 -2.87 1.68 -5.15
C ALA A 54 -2.50 2.99 -5.87
N GLY A 55 -2.07 4.01 -5.12
CA GLY A 55 -1.77 5.34 -5.69
C GLY A 55 -0.49 5.37 -6.51
N VAL A 56 0.60 4.77 -6.02
CA VAL A 56 1.87 4.72 -6.75
C VAL A 56 1.76 3.81 -7.97
N LEU A 57 1.17 2.62 -7.81
CA LEU A 57 1.02 1.68 -8.91
C LEU A 57 0.12 2.28 -9.99
N GLY A 58 -1.00 2.91 -9.59
CA GLY A 58 -1.87 3.62 -10.51
C GLY A 58 -1.14 4.69 -11.31
N ALA A 59 -0.39 5.57 -10.66
CA ALA A 59 0.36 6.63 -11.34
C ALA A 59 1.43 6.08 -12.29
N ASN A 60 2.23 5.10 -11.85
CA ASN A 60 3.26 4.49 -12.69
C ASN A 60 2.67 3.75 -13.90
N ASP A 61 1.60 3.00 -13.71
CA ASP A 61 0.92 2.30 -14.78
C ASP A 61 0.32 3.30 -15.78
N GLY A 62 -0.28 4.39 -15.30
CA GLY A 62 -0.77 5.49 -16.14
C GLY A 62 0.34 6.09 -17.01
N ILE A 63 1.50 6.39 -16.41
CA ILE A 63 2.67 6.92 -17.13
C ILE A 63 3.14 5.91 -18.18
N ILE A 64 3.42 4.66 -17.79
CA ILE A 64 4.06 3.67 -18.67
C ILE A 64 3.13 3.24 -19.80
N SER A 65 1.88 2.89 -19.48
CA SER A 65 0.92 2.38 -20.47
C SER A 65 0.56 3.44 -21.51
N THR A 66 0.30 4.68 -21.08
CA THR A 66 -0.04 5.77 -21.98
C THR A 66 1.17 6.19 -22.81
N ALA A 67 2.37 6.25 -22.22
CA ALA A 67 3.60 6.53 -22.95
C ALA A 67 3.87 5.50 -24.04
N GLY A 68 3.82 4.20 -23.70
CA GLY A 68 4.02 3.13 -24.67
C GLY A 68 3.01 3.19 -25.82
N LEU A 69 1.74 3.42 -25.51
CA LEU A 69 0.69 3.55 -26.53
C LEU A 69 0.95 4.73 -27.47
N VAL A 70 1.15 5.94 -26.94
CA VAL A 70 1.30 7.13 -27.79
C VAL A 70 2.62 7.15 -28.55
N ILE A 71 3.71 6.62 -27.96
CA ILE A 71 5.00 6.47 -28.64
C ILE A 71 4.91 5.42 -29.74
N GLY A 72 4.24 4.29 -29.49
CA GLY A 72 4.01 3.27 -30.50
C GLY A 72 3.21 3.81 -31.70
N VAL A 73 2.12 4.53 -31.44
CA VAL A 73 1.34 5.15 -32.53
C VAL A 73 2.16 6.22 -33.25
N ALA A 74 2.91 7.05 -32.53
CA ALA A 74 3.79 8.07 -33.13
C ALA A 74 4.96 7.49 -33.94
N ALA A 75 5.33 6.22 -33.72
CA ALA A 75 6.29 5.50 -34.54
C ALA A 75 5.68 4.99 -35.86
N ALA A 76 4.36 4.76 -35.89
CA ALA A 76 3.63 4.32 -37.06
C ALA A 76 3.13 5.48 -37.95
N THR A 77 2.88 6.66 -37.37
CA THR A 77 2.37 7.84 -38.09
C THR A 77 2.83 9.16 -37.47
N SER A 78 2.98 10.19 -38.30
CA SER A 78 3.25 11.57 -37.88
C SER A 78 1.97 12.39 -37.60
N GLU A 79 0.81 11.87 -38.01
CA GLU A 79 -0.47 12.58 -37.91
C GLU A 79 -0.89 12.78 -36.44
N PRO A 80 -1.19 14.03 -36.01
CA PRO A 80 -1.57 14.30 -34.62
C PRO A 80 -2.90 13.65 -34.19
N GLY A 81 -3.86 13.54 -35.13
CA GLY A 81 -5.20 13.03 -34.84
C GLY A 81 -5.22 11.60 -34.30
N PRO A 82 -4.61 10.63 -35.01
CA PRO A 82 -4.48 9.25 -34.53
C PRO A 82 -3.75 9.12 -33.18
N ILE A 83 -2.67 9.88 -32.98
CA ILE A 83 -1.90 9.86 -31.73
C ILE A 83 -2.76 10.34 -30.56
N LEU A 84 -3.45 11.47 -30.71
CA LEU A 84 -4.33 12.01 -29.68
C LEU A 84 -5.51 11.08 -29.38
N THR A 85 -6.13 10.53 -30.43
CA THR A 85 -7.27 9.62 -30.30
C THR A 85 -6.88 8.36 -29.53
N ALA A 86 -5.76 7.74 -29.91
CA ALA A 86 -5.25 6.55 -29.22
C ALA A 86 -4.86 6.88 -27.77
N GLY A 87 -4.19 8.00 -27.54
CA GLY A 87 -3.78 8.42 -26.19
C GLY A 87 -4.97 8.67 -25.26
N VAL A 88 -5.99 9.39 -25.72
CA VAL A 88 -7.20 9.66 -24.93
C VAL A 88 -8.00 8.38 -24.69
N ALA A 89 -8.19 7.55 -25.73
CA ALA A 89 -8.90 6.28 -25.60
C ALA A 89 -8.17 5.33 -24.62
N GLY A 90 -6.84 5.22 -24.74
CA GLY A 90 -6.01 4.42 -23.85
C GLY A 90 -6.02 4.91 -22.40
N LEU A 91 -5.97 6.23 -22.20
CA LEU A 91 -6.09 6.83 -20.87
C LEU A 91 -7.43 6.47 -20.21
N VAL A 92 -8.55 6.67 -20.92
CA VAL A 92 -9.89 6.40 -20.38
C VAL A 92 -10.06 4.90 -20.13
N ALA A 93 -9.70 4.06 -21.11
CA ALA A 93 -9.78 2.61 -20.98
C ALA A 93 -8.94 2.09 -19.81
N GLY A 94 -7.71 2.58 -19.67
CA GLY A 94 -6.80 2.23 -18.58
C GLY A 94 -7.33 2.68 -17.21
N ALA A 95 -7.82 3.90 -17.09
CA ALA A 95 -8.39 4.42 -15.83
C ALA A 95 -9.63 3.62 -15.40
N VAL A 96 -10.53 3.30 -16.33
CA VAL A 96 -11.72 2.48 -16.06
C VAL A 96 -11.30 1.05 -15.67
N SER A 97 -10.36 0.44 -16.39
CA SER A 97 -9.89 -0.91 -16.08
C SER A 97 -9.23 -0.98 -14.70
N MET A 98 -8.44 0.03 -14.33
CA MET A 98 -7.83 0.17 -13.01
C MET A 98 -8.89 0.31 -11.91
N ALA A 99 -9.84 1.21 -12.10
CA ALA A 99 -10.92 1.44 -11.13
C ALA A 99 -11.74 0.17 -10.89
N LEU A 100 -12.13 -0.52 -11.97
CA LEU A 100 -12.88 -1.76 -11.89
C LEU A 100 -12.05 -2.88 -11.24
N GLY A 101 -10.79 -3.03 -11.62
CA GLY A 101 -9.89 -4.03 -11.03
C GLY A 101 -9.74 -3.85 -9.52
N GLU A 102 -9.49 -2.63 -9.06
CA GLU A 102 -9.36 -2.33 -7.64
C GLU A 102 -10.72 -2.47 -6.90
N TYR A 103 -11.83 -2.02 -7.51
CA TYR A 103 -13.17 -2.21 -6.94
C TYR A 103 -13.48 -3.68 -6.70
N VAL A 104 -13.24 -4.54 -7.70
CA VAL A 104 -13.53 -5.97 -7.60
C VAL A 104 -12.62 -6.63 -6.56
N SER A 105 -11.32 -6.32 -6.58
CA SER A 105 -10.35 -6.88 -5.63
C SER A 105 -10.71 -6.50 -4.19
N VAL A 106 -10.95 -5.22 -3.91
CA VAL A 106 -11.26 -4.74 -2.56
C VAL A 106 -12.67 -5.15 -2.13
N SER A 107 -13.62 -5.27 -3.05
CA SER A 107 -14.95 -5.82 -2.74
C SER A 107 -14.84 -7.26 -2.27
N SER A 108 -14.06 -8.09 -2.97
CA SER A 108 -13.82 -9.48 -2.55
C SER A 108 -13.17 -9.55 -1.17
N GLN A 109 -12.19 -8.69 -0.89
CA GLN A 109 -11.58 -8.60 0.44
C GLN A 109 -12.62 -8.26 1.50
N ARG A 110 -13.44 -7.22 1.27
CA ARG A 110 -14.49 -6.80 2.20
C ARG A 110 -15.54 -7.89 2.42
N ASP A 111 -15.87 -8.65 1.38
CA ASP A 111 -16.83 -9.75 1.50
C ASP A 111 -16.25 -10.89 2.37
N THR A 112 -14.95 -11.18 2.25
CA THR A 112 -14.24 -12.09 3.17
C THR A 112 -14.23 -11.56 4.61
N GLU A 113 -13.89 -10.28 4.81
CA GLU A 113 -13.91 -9.65 6.14
C GLU A 113 -15.31 -9.79 6.79
N ARG A 114 -16.38 -9.50 6.05
CA ARG A 114 -17.75 -9.65 6.54
C ARG A 114 -18.14 -11.09 6.84
N ALA A 115 -17.72 -12.04 6.01
CA ALA A 115 -18.00 -13.45 6.23
C ALA A 115 -17.33 -13.95 7.51
N LEU A 116 -16.07 -13.54 7.76
CA LEU A 116 -15.35 -13.87 8.99
C LEU A 116 -16.03 -13.25 10.22
N LEU A 117 -16.40 -11.97 10.17
CA LEU A 117 -17.13 -11.33 11.27
C LEU A 117 -18.50 -11.97 11.53
N ALA A 118 -19.18 -12.47 10.50
CA ALA A 118 -20.45 -13.17 10.67
C ALA A 118 -20.26 -14.57 11.28
N LYS A 119 -19.21 -15.28 10.86
CA LYS A 119 -18.82 -16.58 11.39
C LYS A 119 -18.46 -16.47 12.88
N GLU A 120 -17.66 -15.49 13.24
CA GLU A 120 -17.27 -15.22 14.64
C GLU A 120 -18.47 -14.97 15.55
N ARG A 121 -19.42 -14.13 15.10
CA ARG A 121 -20.66 -13.90 15.86
C ARG A 121 -21.47 -15.18 16.05
N GLN A 122 -21.43 -16.09 15.09
CA GLN A 122 -22.13 -17.35 15.17
C GLN A 122 -21.43 -18.30 16.15
N GLU A 123 -20.11 -18.43 16.08
CA GLU A 123 -19.31 -19.27 16.97
C GLU A 123 -19.46 -18.85 18.44
N LEU A 124 -19.38 -17.55 18.72
CA LEU A 124 -19.65 -16.98 20.04
C LEU A 124 -21.07 -17.22 20.56
N ALA A 125 -22.05 -17.40 19.67
CA ALA A 125 -23.43 -17.71 20.04
C ALA A 125 -23.67 -19.22 20.24
N ASP A 126 -23.00 -20.05 19.44
CA ASP A 126 -23.18 -21.49 19.39
C ASP A 126 -22.44 -22.21 20.54
N ASP A 127 -21.19 -21.81 20.86
CA ASP A 127 -20.40 -22.41 21.96
C ASP A 127 -19.48 -21.41 22.69
N PRO A 128 -20.03 -20.53 23.56
CA PRO A 128 -19.24 -19.52 24.28
C PRO A 128 -18.11 -20.09 25.15
N ALA A 129 -18.25 -21.34 25.63
CA ALA A 129 -17.25 -21.96 26.48
C ALA A 129 -16.04 -22.45 25.67
N ALA A 130 -16.27 -22.98 24.47
CA ALA A 130 -15.21 -23.30 23.52
C ALA A 130 -14.47 -22.03 23.08
N GLU A 131 -15.18 -20.96 22.76
CA GLU A 131 -14.58 -19.69 22.33
C GLU A 131 -13.69 -19.06 23.41
N LEU A 132 -14.12 -19.07 24.67
CA LEU A 132 -13.28 -18.61 25.79
C LEU A 132 -11.96 -19.41 25.89
N ALA A 133 -12.04 -20.73 25.69
CA ALA A 133 -10.86 -21.60 25.71
C ALA A 133 -9.94 -21.35 24.50
N GLU A 134 -10.51 -21.05 23.33
CA GLU A 134 -9.79 -20.66 22.12
C GLU A 134 -9.05 -19.32 22.32
N LEU A 135 -9.72 -18.30 22.86
CA LEU A 135 -9.11 -17.01 23.14
C LEU A 135 -7.93 -17.13 24.12
N ALA A 136 -8.10 -17.93 25.18
CA ALA A 136 -7.02 -18.23 26.12
C ALA A 136 -5.84 -18.94 25.42
N ASP A 137 -6.10 -19.86 24.49
CA ASP A 137 -5.05 -20.52 23.72
C ASP A 137 -4.34 -19.57 22.74
N LEU A 138 -5.07 -18.66 22.09
CA LEU A 138 -4.49 -17.61 21.24
C LEU A 138 -3.50 -16.75 22.02
N TYR A 139 -3.87 -16.31 23.23
CA TYR A 139 -2.96 -15.56 24.11
C TYR A 139 -1.77 -16.38 24.61
N ARG A 140 -1.97 -17.65 24.91
CA ARG A 140 -0.87 -18.57 25.24
C ARG A 140 0.12 -18.69 24.08
N ARG A 141 -0.36 -18.80 22.84
CA ARG A 141 0.47 -18.80 21.62
C ARG A 141 1.23 -17.49 21.43
N LYS A 142 0.68 -16.36 21.91
CA LYS A 142 1.36 -15.05 21.97
C LYS A 142 2.43 -14.97 23.09
N GLY A 143 2.54 -15.98 23.95
CA GLY A 143 3.59 -16.12 24.96
C GLY A 143 3.13 -15.98 26.42
N LEU A 144 1.83 -15.83 26.67
CA LEU A 144 1.30 -15.72 28.03
C LEU A 144 1.35 -17.08 28.74
N SER A 145 1.53 -17.05 30.08
CA SER A 145 1.35 -18.23 30.92
C SER A 145 -0.10 -18.72 30.83
N GLY A 146 -0.36 -20.02 31.09
CA GLY A 146 -1.73 -20.54 31.03
C GLY A 146 -2.71 -19.83 31.98
N ALA A 147 -2.26 -19.47 33.18
CA ALA A 147 -3.09 -18.73 34.14
C ALA A 147 -3.37 -17.29 33.68
N THR A 148 -2.36 -16.60 33.15
CA THR A 148 -2.50 -15.23 32.64
C THR A 148 -3.38 -15.19 31.40
N ALA A 149 -3.20 -16.14 30.48
CA ALA A 149 -3.96 -16.19 29.23
C ALA A 149 -5.46 -16.44 29.50
N LEU A 150 -5.78 -17.31 30.45
CA LEU A 150 -7.16 -17.53 30.89
C LEU A 150 -7.75 -16.27 31.53
N LEU A 151 -7.00 -15.61 32.43
CA LEU A 151 -7.45 -14.37 33.06
C LEU A 151 -7.75 -13.27 32.03
N VAL A 152 -6.85 -13.08 31.07
CA VAL A 152 -7.03 -12.10 29.98
C VAL A 152 -8.25 -12.45 29.12
N ALA A 153 -8.42 -13.72 28.78
CA ALA A 153 -9.59 -14.17 28.01
C ALA A 153 -10.89 -13.89 28.79
N GLU A 154 -10.96 -14.25 30.07
CA GLU A 154 -12.15 -14.01 30.92
C GLU A 154 -12.49 -12.52 31.02
N GLU A 155 -11.49 -11.66 31.29
CA GLU A 155 -11.69 -10.22 31.43
C GLU A 155 -12.14 -9.57 30.10
N LEU A 156 -11.52 -9.94 28.98
CA LEU A 156 -11.88 -9.40 27.67
C LEU A 156 -13.24 -9.93 27.17
N THR A 157 -13.54 -11.21 27.38
CA THR A 157 -14.85 -11.80 27.07
C THR A 157 -15.96 -11.14 27.88
N ALA A 158 -15.73 -10.83 29.15
CA ALA A 158 -16.71 -10.14 29.99
C ALA A 158 -17.00 -8.70 29.53
N GLN A 159 -16.01 -8.03 28.94
CA GLN A 159 -16.16 -6.69 28.40
C GLN A 159 -16.83 -6.69 27.02
N ASP A 160 -16.24 -7.44 26.06
CA ASP A 160 -16.76 -7.62 24.71
C ASP A 160 -16.04 -8.82 24.05
N ALA A 161 -16.68 -9.99 24.10
CA ALA A 161 -16.15 -11.22 23.51
C ALA A 161 -15.92 -11.09 21.99
N PHE A 162 -16.82 -10.41 21.28
CA PHE A 162 -16.71 -10.25 19.83
C PHE A 162 -15.51 -9.38 19.48
N ALA A 163 -15.36 -8.22 20.12
CA ALA A 163 -14.21 -7.36 19.89
C ALA A 163 -12.89 -8.06 20.23
N ALA A 164 -12.86 -8.86 21.31
CA ALA A 164 -11.68 -9.59 21.73
C ALA A 164 -11.22 -10.64 20.70
N HIS A 165 -12.13 -11.44 20.17
CA HIS A 165 -11.81 -12.42 19.13
C HIS A 165 -11.46 -11.75 17.80
N VAL A 166 -12.23 -10.74 17.38
CA VAL A 166 -11.98 -10.02 16.12
C VAL A 166 -10.59 -9.36 16.10
N ASP A 167 -10.12 -8.83 17.23
CA ASP A 167 -8.76 -8.29 17.35
C ASP A 167 -7.69 -9.40 17.39
N VAL A 168 -7.85 -10.39 18.27
CA VAL A 168 -6.80 -11.38 18.55
C VAL A 168 -6.67 -12.45 17.46
N GLU A 169 -7.80 -12.91 16.94
CA GLU A 169 -7.87 -13.99 15.95
C GLU A 169 -7.83 -13.46 14.53
N LEU A 170 -8.67 -12.47 14.21
CA LEU A 170 -8.83 -11.99 12.84
C LEU A 170 -7.88 -10.81 12.53
N GLY A 171 -7.42 -10.08 13.54
CA GLY A 171 -6.65 -8.84 13.35
C GLY A 171 -7.43 -7.78 12.55
N LEU A 172 -8.76 -7.78 12.69
CA LEU A 172 -9.65 -6.87 11.98
C LEU A 172 -10.19 -5.79 12.91
N ASP A 173 -10.52 -4.65 12.33
CA ASP A 173 -11.35 -3.64 12.98
C ASP A 173 -12.74 -3.67 12.31
N PRO A 174 -13.81 -4.07 13.03
CA PRO A 174 -15.14 -4.23 12.46
C PRO A 174 -15.74 -2.91 11.99
N ASP A 175 -15.26 -1.77 12.49
CA ASP A 175 -15.72 -0.42 12.13
C ASP A 175 -14.88 0.21 11.00
N ALA A 176 -13.69 -0.35 10.72
CA ALA A 176 -12.76 0.16 9.71
C ALA A 176 -12.52 -0.83 8.56
N LEU A 177 -13.56 -1.51 8.10
CA LEU A 177 -13.49 -2.39 6.93
C LEU A 177 -13.01 -1.67 5.67
N THR A 178 -12.40 -2.43 4.77
CA THR A 178 -11.91 -1.91 3.50
C THR A 178 -13.02 -1.27 2.66
N ASN A 179 -12.70 -0.15 1.98
CA ASN A 179 -13.67 0.60 1.18
C ASN A 179 -13.36 0.50 -0.33
N PRO A 180 -14.12 -0.32 -1.08
CA PRO A 180 -13.87 -0.55 -2.51
C PRO A 180 -14.00 0.70 -3.37
N TRP A 181 -14.93 1.60 -3.04
CA TRP A 181 -15.17 2.82 -3.81
C TRP A 181 -14.01 3.81 -3.68
N HIS A 182 -13.50 3.98 -2.46
CA HIS A 182 -12.34 4.82 -2.23
C HIS A 182 -11.11 4.29 -2.96
N ALA A 183 -10.86 2.98 -2.89
CA ALA A 183 -9.73 2.35 -3.58
C ALA A 183 -9.85 2.51 -5.10
N ALA A 184 -11.02 2.22 -5.68
CA ALA A 184 -11.29 2.37 -7.10
C ALA A 184 -11.07 3.80 -7.62
N PHE A 185 -11.63 4.80 -6.92
CA PHE A 185 -11.48 6.20 -7.33
C PHE A 185 -10.04 6.70 -7.16
N ALA A 186 -9.37 6.34 -6.07
CA ALA A 186 -7.97 6.68 -5.85
C ALA A 186 -7.08 6.13 -6.98
N SER A 187 -7.26 4.86 -7.36
CA SER A 187 -6.54 4.24 -8.47
C SER A 187 -6.83 4.91 -9.81
N ALA A 188 -8.09 5.21 -10.11
CA ALA A 188 -8.48 5.88 -11.35
C ALA A 188 -7.84 7.27 -11.49
N VAL A 189 -7.91 8.07 -10.42
CA VAL A 189 -7.31 9.41 -10.38
C VAL A 189 -5.79 9.33 -10.50
N ALA A 190 -5.14 8.45 -9.74
CA ALA A 190 -3.69 8.28 -9.82
C ALA A 190 -3.25 7.89 -11.24
N PHE A 191 -3.95 6.94 -11.86
CA PHE A 191 -3.72 6.53 -13.24
C PHE A 191 -3.89 7.71 -14.21
N THR A 192 -5.01 8.43 -14.13
CA THR A 192 -5.27 9.58 -15.00
C THR A 192 -4.19 10.65 -14.86
N VAL A 193 -3.80 11.00 -13.63
CA VAL A 193 -2.73 11.98 -13.38
C VAL A 193 -1.42 11.52 -14.00
N GLY A 194 -1.06 10.24 -13.84
CA GLY A 194 0.13 9.67 -14.46
C GLY A 194 0.07 9.70 -15.99
N ALA A 195 -1.07 9.31 -16.58
CA ALA A 195 -1.31 9.23 -18.01
C ALA A 195 -1.33 10.60 -18.72
N LEU A 196 -1.75 11.66 -18.03
CA LEU A 196 -1.77 13.01 -18.58
C LEU A 196 -0.36 13.52 -18.93
N LEU A 197 0.68 13.07 -18.22
CA LEU A 197 2.06 13.51 -18.47
C LEU A 197 2.57 13.11 -19.87
N PRO A 198 2.61 11.82 -20.26
CA PRO A 198 3.01 11.44 -21.61
C PRO A 198 2.05 11.96 -22.68
N LEU A 199 0.74 12.02 -22.39
CA LEU A 199 -0.25 12.54 -23.34
C LEU A 199 -0.02 14.03 -23.63
N ALA A 200 0.24 14.85 -22.62
CA ALA A 200 0.59 16.25 -22.81
C ALA A 200 1.93 16.40 -23.52
N ALA A 201 2.94 15.61 -23.14
CA ALA A 201 4.26 15.68 -23.76
C ALA A 201 4.23 15.39 -25.26
N ILE A 202 3.51 14.34 -25.69
CA ILE A 202 3.47 13.95 -27.11
C ILE A 202 2.65 14.92 -27.97
N THR A 203 1.61 15.53 -27.38
CA THR A 203 0.67 16.40 -28.10
C THR A 203 1.15 17.85 -28.19
N LEU A 204 1.83 18.35 -27.16
CA LEU A 204 2.33 19.73 -27.10
C LEU A 204 3.73 19.88 -27.74
N SER A 205 4.46 18.79 -27.92
CA SER A 205 5.80 18.83 -28.52
C SER A 205 5.76 18.97 -30.05
N PRO A 206 6.71 19.71 -30.65
CA PRO A 206 6.87 19.77 -32.10
C PRO A 206 7.05 18.36 -32.71
N ALA A 207 6.51 18.16 -33.91
CA ALA A 207 6.47 16.84 -34.56
C ALA A 207 7.86 16.19 -34.71
N SER A 208 8.91 17.00 -34.94
CA SER A 208 10.29 16.51 -35.10
C SER A 208 10.90 15.92 -33.83
N VAL A 209 10.41 16.29 -32.65
CA VAL A 209 11.02 15.91 -31.36
C VAL A 209 10.03 15.26 -30.40
N ARG A 210 8.75 15.08 -30.77
CA ARG A 210 7.71 14.62 -29.83
C ARG A 210 8.04 13.30 -29.12
N VAL A 211 8.61 12.33 -29.83
CA VAL A 211 8.96 11.02 -29.26
C VAL A 211 10.08 11.20 -28.23
N ALA A 212 11.14 11.92 -28.58
CA ALA A 212 12.26 12.18 -27.68
C ALA A 212 11.85 13.01 -26.46
N ALA A 213 11.03 14.04 -26.65
CA ALA A 213 10.50 14.86 -25.57
C ALA A 213 9.60 14.05 -24.63
N THR A 214 8.71 13.23 -25.17
CA THR A 214 7.84 12.34 -24.39
C THR A 214 8.66 11.33 -23.59
N PHE A 215 9.65 10.70 -24.22
CA PHE A 215 10.55 9.78 -23.53
C PHE A 215 11.27 10.44 -22.36
N ALA A 216 11.82 11.65 -22.56
CA ALA A 216 12.50 12.40 -21.50
C ALA A 216 11.54 12.76 -20.33
N VAL A 217 10.33 13.24 -20.65
CA VAL A 217 9.30 13.54 -19.64
C VAL A 217 8.92 12.29 -18.85
N VAL A 218 8.74 11.15 -19.53
CA VAL A 218 8.38 9.89 -18.89
C VAL A 218 9.51 9.39 -17.99
N VAL A 219 10.76 9.40 -18.46
CA VAL A 219 11.91 8.99 -17.62
C VAL A 219 12.01 9.85 -16.36
N LEU A 220 11.83 11.18 -16.50
CA LEU A 220 11.82 12.08 -15.34
C LEU A 220 10.65 11.79 -14.40
N ALA A 221 9.44 11.61 -14.94
CA ALA A 221 8.26 11.28 -14.15
C ALA A 221 8.45 9.98 -13.37
N LEU A 222 8.94 8.91 -14.02
CA LEU A 222 9.22 7.61 -13.39
C LEU A 222 10.33 7.69 -12.34
N ALA A 223 11.34 8.54 -12.55
CA ALA A 223 12.37 8.78 -11.55
C ALA A 223 11.80 9.50 -10.31
N ILE A 224 10.92 10.48 -10.51
CA ILE A 224 10.25 11.20 -9.42
C ILE A 224 9.33 10.24 -8.67
N THR A 225 8.41 9.55 -9.36
CA THR A 225 7.47 8.62 -8.72
C THR A 225 8.22 7.51 -8.01
N GLY A 226 9.19 6.85 -8.65
CA GLY A 226 9.99 5.80 -8.02
C GLY A 226 10.74 6.26 -6.76
N SER A 227 11.23 7.50 -6.73
CA SER A 227 11.90 8.09 -5.57
C SER A 227 10.92 8.40 -4.43
N VAL A 228 9.75 8.97 -4.76
CA VAL A 228 8.67 9.25 -3.80
C VAL A 228 8.14 7.95 -3.19
N SER A 229 7.87 6.93 -4.00
CA SER A 229 7.39 5.63 -3.53
C SER A 229 8.36 4.96 -2.58
N ALA A 230 9.66 5.00 -2.90
CA ALA A 230 10.69 4.45 -2.03
C ALA A 230 10.82 5.23 -0.72
N PHE A 231 10.70 6.55 -0.76
CA PHE A 231 10.70 7.37 0.44
C PHE A 231 9.52 7.03 1.35
N LEU A 232 8.31 6.98 0.81
CA LEU A 232 7.10 6.68 1.56
C LEU A 232 7.09 5.23 2.09
N GLY A 233 7.66 4.29 1.33
CA GLY A 233 7.83 2.89 1.73
C GLY A 233 9.07 2.60 2.59
N LYS A 234 9.81 3.62 3.03
CA LYS A 234 11.07 3.48 3.79
C LYS A 234 12.08 2.50 3.13
N ALA A 235 12.10 2.46 1.80
CA ALA A 235 12.92 1.56 1.00
C ALA A 235 14.07 2.31 0.30
N SER A 236 15.01 1.55 -0.29
CA SER A 236 16.13 2.14 -1.03
C SER A 236 15.65 2.85 -2.31
N ARG A 237 15.82 4.18 -2.38
CA ARG A 237 15.39 5.00 -3.53
C ARG A 237 16.02 4.57 -4.84
N LEU A 238 17.32 4.29 -4.85
CA LEU A 238 18.05 3.93 -6.06
C LEU A 238 17.47 2.68 -6.75
N ARG A 239 17.19 1.62 -5.98
CA ARG A 239 16.64 0.37 -6.55
C ARG A 239 15.24 0.56 -7.12
N ALA A 240 14.40 1.35 -6.44
CA ALA A 240 13.04 1.64 -6.90
C ALA A 240 13.04 2.47 -8.19
N VAL A 241 13.83 3.55 -8.23
CA VAL A 241 13.99 4.39 -9.43
C VAL A 241 14.50 3.58 -10.60
N LEU A 242 15.57 2.80 -10.42
CA LEU A 242 16.12 1.97 -11.49
C LEU A 242 15.10 0.97 -12.02
N ARG A 243 14.35 0.29 -11.15
CA ARG A 243 13.33 -0.68 -11.56
C ARG A 243 12.27 -0.04 -12.46
N VAL A 244 11.72 1.09 -12.02
CA VAL A 244 10.59 1.73 -12.71
C VAL A 244 11.07 2.41 -14.00
N VAL A 245 12.21 3.09 -13.98
CA VAL A 245 12.79 3.75 -15.17
C VAL A 245 13.21 2.73 -16.22
N LEU A 246 13.90 1.66 -15.85
CA LEU A 246 14.32 0.61 -16.80
C LEU A 246 13.11 -0.12 -17.38
N GLY A 247 12.13 -0.46 -16.54
CA GLY A 247 10.88 -1.08 -16.99
C GLY A 247 10.11 -0.19 -17.97
N GLY A 248 9.95 1.09 -17.63
CA GLY A 248 9.28 2.06 -18.50
C GLY A 248 10.02 2.31 -19.81
N ALA A 249 11.35 2.44 -19.77
CA ALA A 249 12.18 2.60 -20.96
C ALA A 249 12.08 1.38 -21.90
N LEU A 250 12.10 0.17 -21.34
CA LEU A 250 11.92 -1.06 -22.09
C LEU A 250 10.53 -1.13 -22.73
N ALA A 251 9.47 -0.83 -21.99
CA ALA A 251 8.10 -0.81 -22.50
C ALA A 251 7.93 0.17 -23.67
N MET A 252 8.48 1.38 -23.55
CA MET A 252 8.48 2.37 -24.63
C MET A 252 9.30 1.91 -25.83
N ALA A 253 10.46 1.29 -25.63
CA ALA A 253 11.29 0.77 -26.72
C ALA A 253 10.58 -0.35 -27.51
N VAL A 254 9.93 -1.28 -26.81
CA VAL A 254 9.17 -2.36 -27.43
C VAL A 254 7.98 -1.82 -28.23
N THR A 255 7.19 -0.93 -27.63
CA THR A 255 6.01 -0.35 -28.29
C THR A 255 6.38 0.55 -29.46
N PHE A 256 7.46 1.34 -29.35
CA PHE A 256 8.04 2.07 -30.47
C PHE A 256 8.43 1.13 -31.61
N GLY A 257 9.14 0.04 -31.30
CA GLY A 257 9.56 -0.95 -32.30
C GLY A 257 8.38 -1.58 -33.03
N ILE A 258 7.33 -1.98 -32.30
CA ILE A 258 6.09 -2.51 -32.89
C ILE A 258 5.44 -1.46 -33.80
N GLY A 259 5.31 -0.22 -33.33
CA GLY A 259 4.75 0.87 -34.13
C GLY A 259 5.51 1.14 -35.42
N ALA A 260 6.84 1.18 -35.35
CA ALA A 260 7.70 1.37 -36.51
C ALA A 260 7.56 0.23 -37.53
N LEU A 261 7.48 -1.03 -37.08
CA LEU A 261 7.25 -2.19 -37.96
C LEU A 261 5.90 -2.14 -38.65
N LEU A 262 4.83 -1.80 -37.91
CA LEU A 262 3.49 -1.69 -38.47
C LEU A 262 3.39 -0.52 -39.46
N GLY A 263 3.97 0.64 -39.13
CA GLY A 263 4.04 1.79 -40.05
C GLY A 263 4.77 1.46 -41.35
N ALA A 264 5.87 0.72 -41.29
CA ALA A 264 6.61 0.28 -42.46
C ALA A 264 5.84 -0.70 -43.37
N SER A 265 4.80 -1.36 -42.84
CA SER A 265 3.97 -2.32 -43.59
C SER A 265 2.68 -1.74 -44.18
N VAL A 266 2.30 -0.53 -43.78
CA VAL A 266 1.08 0.17 -44.23
C VAL A 266 1.39 1.25 -45.29
N VAL A 267 2.67 1.57 -45.50
CA VAL A 267 3.17 2.50 -46.53
C VAL A 267 3.56 1.75 -47.80
#